data_AF-A0A855FWK9-F1
#
_entry.id   AF-A0A855FWK9-F1
#
_cell.length_a   1.000
_cell.length_b   1.000
_cell.length_c   1.000
_cell.angle_alpha   90.00
_cell.angle_beta   90.00
_cell.angle_gamma   90.00
#
_symmetry.space_group_name_H-M   'P 1'
#
loop_
_entity.id
_entity.type
_entity.pdbx_description
1 polymer ?
#
loop_
_entity_poly.entity_id
_entity_poly.type
_entity_poly.pdbx_seq_one_letter_code
_entity_poly.pdbx_strand_id
1 'polypeptide(L)'
;MLGGFNLYQYAPNGLTWIDPWGLALQGIDFTGSPDLYPVKEGQKNIVQITMQGTRSRDFAAAFKAAGIKKKDAEGYTWHHVDDFDPKTGKTTMQLIKTETHEAIRHKGSVSQFGAHSGTKYGSPQAVDYSYKQGWLTGRVPKRLKELISKFC
;
A
#
# COMPACT_ATOMS: atom_id res chain seq x y z
N MET A 1 -0.90 -39.52 3.56
CA MET A 1 -0.10 -38.30 3.29
C MET A 1 -0.79 -37.49 2.21
N LEU A 2 -0.52 -36.18 2.19
CA LEU A 2 -0.92 -35.17 1.19
C LEU A 2 -2.20 -34.37 1.52
N GLY A 3 -2.12 -33.57 2.58
CA GLY A 3 -2.82 -32.28 2.63
C GLY A 3 -1.92 -31.21 1.99
N GLY A 4 -2.48 -30.35 1.14
CA GLY A 4 -1.69 -29.30 0.50
C GLY A 4 -2.42 -28.45 -0.54
N PHE A 5 -3.67 -28.04 -0.29
CA PHE A 5 -4.24 -26.93 -1.05
C PHE A 5 -3.74 -25.61 -0.46
N ASN A 6 -2.58 -25.14 -0.93
CA ASN A 6 -2.13 -23.76 -0.71
C ASN A 6 -2.90 -22.84 -1.68
N LEU A 7 -4.13 -22.49 -1.29
CA LEU A 7 -5.00 -21.61 -2.07
C LEU A 7 -4.72 -20.12 -1.77
N TYR A 8 -3.47 -19.67 -1.92
CA TYR A 8 -3.16 -18.24 -2.08
C TYR A 8 -2.77 -17.98 -3.53
N GLN A 9 -3.72 -18.23 -4.43
CA GLN A 9 -3.62 -17.80 -5.80
C GLN A 9 -4.00 -16.32 -5.86
N TYR A 10 -3.00 -15.45 -5.88
CA TYR A 10 -3.17 -14.07 -6.30
C TYR A 10 -3.42 -14.11 -7.81
N ALA A 11 -4.68 -14.24 -8.22
CA ALA A 11 -5.05 -14.02 -9.60
C ALA A 11 -4.88 -12.52 -9.88
N PRO A 12 -4.01 -12.09 -10.80
CA PRO A 12 -3.94 -10.69 -11.16
C PRO A 12 -5.30 -10.27 -11.75
N ASN A 13 -5.88 -9.24 -11.16
CA ASN A 13 -7.14 -8.66 -11.59
C ASN A 13 -6.92 -8.07 -12.99
N GLY A 14 -7.43 -8.71 -14.05
CA GLY A 14 -7.34 -8.25 -15.44
C GLY A 14 -8.27 -7.08 -15.79
N LEU A 15 -8.43 -6.10 -14.89
CA LEU A 15 -9.26 -4.89 -15.09
C LEU A 15 -8.41 -3.63 -14.87
N THR A 16 -7.27 -3.55 -15.54
CA THR A 16 -6.58 -2.28 -15.74
C THR A 16 -7.33 -1.50 -16.82
N TRP A 17 -7.91 -0.37 -16.44
CA TRP A 17 -8.44 0.59 -17.40
C TRP A 17 -7.32 1.06 -18.34
N ILE A 18 -7.52 0.91 -19.65
CA ILE A 18 -6.61 1.43 -20.68
C ILE A 18 -6.80 2.95 -20.77
N ASP A 19 -5.75 3.72 -20.47
CA ASP A 19 -5.68 5.16 -20.77
C ASP A 19 -5.11 5.36 -22.19
N PRO A 20 -5.92 5.79 -23.18
CA PRO A 20 -5.49 5.88 -24.58
C PRO A 20 -4.57 7.07 -24.88
N TRP A 21 -4.24 7.95 -23.91
CA TRP A 21 -3.53 9.20 -24.15
C TRP A 21 -2.09 9.26 -23.60
N GLY A 22 -1.58 8.17 -23.04
CA GLY A 22 -0.12 7.91 -22.97
C GLY A 22 0.75 8.93 -22.23
N LEU A 23 0.24 9.62 -21.20
CA LEU A 23 0.98 10.61 -20.39
C LEU A 23 1.38 10.08 -18.98
N ALA A 24 1.18 8.80 -18.70
CA ALA A 24 1.47 8.20 -17.40
C ALA A 24 2.98 7.91 -17.22
N LEU A 25 3.61 8.56 -16.25
CA LEU A 25 4.83 8.04 -15.61
C LEU A 25 4.45 6.68 -15.01
N GLN A 26 4.76 5.60 -15.73
CA GLN A 26 4.23 4.25 -15.50
C GLN A 26 4.42 3.78 -14.05
N GLY A 27 3.38 3.15 -13.51
CA GLY A 27 3.43 2.36 -12.29
C GLY A 27 4.38 1.19 -12.46
N ILE A 28 5.39 1.11 -11.60
CA ILE A 28 6.39 0.05 -11.66
C ILE A 28 5.90 -1.12 -10.82
N ASP A 29 5.97 -2.32 -11.37
CA ASP A 29 5.66 -3.57 -10.70
C ASP A 29 6.93 -4.44 -10.67
N PHE A 30 7.37 -4.82 -9.48
CA PHE A 30 8.57 -5.63 -9.24
C PHE A 30 8.29 -7.12 -9.10
N THR A 31 7.10 -7.60 -9.44
CA THR A 31 6.76 -9.03 -9.36
C THR A 31 7.78 -9.88 -10.13
N GLY A 32 8.41 -10.83 -9.44
CA GLY A 32 9.45 -11.69 -10.01
C GLY A 32 10.85 -11.07 -10.08
N SER A 33 11.02 -9.82 -9.64
CA SER A 33 12.34 -9.17 -9.56
C SER A 33 13.24 -9.82 -8.49
N PRO A 34 14.55 -9.97 -8.75
CA PRO A 34 15.52 -10.37 -7.73
C PRO A 34 15.69 -9.32 -6.62
N ASP A 35 15.15 -8.11 -6.78
CA ASP A 35 15.20 -7.04 -5.78
C ASP A 35 14.06 -7.10 -4.77
N LEU A 36 13.10 -8.01 -4.93
CA LEU A 36 12.11 -8.28 -3.90
C LEU A 36 12.74 -8.89 -2.65
N TYR A 37 12.20 -8.55 -1.48
CA TYR A 37 12.65 -9.12 -0.22
C TYR A 37 12.56 -10.66 -0.24
N PRO A 38 13.64 -11.38 0.12
CA PRO A 38 13.63 -12.84 0.15
C PRO A 38 12.77 -13.32 1.32
N VAL A 39 11.59 -13.87 1.01
CA VAL A 39 10.63 -14.35 2.01
C VAL A 39 11.02 -15.70 2.59
N LYS A 40 10.78 -15.88 3.88
CA LYS A 40 10.82 -17.19 4.56
C LYS A 40 9.44 -17.83 4.54
N GLU A 41 9.34 -19.08 4.97
CA GLU A 41 8.04 -19.77 5.13
C GLU A 41 7.08 -18.91 5.98
N GLY A 42 5.86 -18.72 5.48
CA GLY A 42 4.83 -17.90 6.12
C GLY A 42 4.94 -16.39 5.92
N GLN A 43 5.98 -15.88 5.23
CA GLN A 43 6.14 -14.47 4.91
C GLN A 43 5.68 -14.13 3.49
N LYS A 44 5.34 -12.84 3.26
CA LYS A 44 5.01 -12.29 1.94
C LYS A 44 5.75 -10.98 1.71
N ASN A 45 6.36 -10.81 0.55
CA ASN A 45 7.00 -9.56 0.11
C ASN A 45 6.09 -8.72 -0.79
N ILE A 46 4.98 -9.29 -1.25
CA ILE A 46 3.91 -8.61 -1.97
C ILE A 46 2.62 -8.79 -1.17
N VAL A 47 1.98 -7.69 -0.78
CA VAL A 47 0.76 -7.70 0.05
C VAL A 47 -0.21 -6.61 -0.39
N GLN A 48 -1.51 -6.82 -0.17
CA GLN A 48 -2.51 -5.76 -0.27
C GLN A 48 -2.75 -5.12 1.10
N ILE A 49 -2.87 -3.79 1.11
CA ILE A 49 -3.31 -3.03 2.28
C ILE A 49 -4.42 -2.08 1.87
N THR A 50 -5.17 -1.59 2.86
CA THR A 50 -5.99 -0.39 2.70
C THR A 50 -5.15 0.84 3.04
N MET A 51 -5.13 1.84 2.16
CA MET A 51 -4.35 3.06 2.31
C MET A 51 -4.85 3.90 3.49
N GLN A 52 -3.92 4.39 4.31
CA GLN A 52 -4.23 5.08 5.57
C GLN A 52 -3.93 6.59 5.55
N GLY A 53 -3.53 7.12 4.40
CA GLY A 53 -3.23 8.54 4.23
C GLY A 53 -1.79 8.93 4.59
N THR A 54 -0.96 7.99 5.09
CA THR A 54 0.49 8.22 5.26
C THR A 54 1.29 6.96 4.95
N ARG A 55 2.48 7.14 4.34
CA ARG A 55 3.41 6.03 4.04
C ARG A 55 3.80 5.24 5.29
N SER A 56 4.02 5.92 6.41
CA SER A 56 4.40 5.27 7.68
C SER A 56 3.32 4.34 8.22
N ARG A 57 2.03 4.69 8.07
CA ARG A 57 0.91 3.83 8.45
C ARG A 57 0.74 2.67 7.47
N ASP A 58 0.90 2.95 6.19
CA ASP A 58 0.87 1.93 5.14
C ASP A 58 1.97 0.89 5.33
N PHE A 59 3.19 1.33 5.63
CA PHE A 59 4.33 0.45 5.89
C PHE A 59 4.07 -0.44 7.10
N ALA A 60 3.46 0.11 8.16
CA ALA A 60 3.08 -0.68 9.34
C ALA A 60 2.01 -1.73 8.99
N ALA A 61 1.02 -1.38 8.17
CA ALA A 61 0.01 -2.33 7.69
C ALA A 61 0.64 -3.41 6.80
N ALA A 62 1.56 -3.04 5.92
CA ALA A 62 2.25 -3.95 5.01
C ALA A 62 3.13 -4.93 5.78
N PHE A 63 3.95 -4.47 6.72
CA PHE A 63 4.74 -5.36 7.59
C PHE A 63 3.87 -6.35 8.38
N LYS A 64 2.73 -5.87 8.90
CA LYS A 64 1.77 -6.73 9.59
C LYS A 64 1.17 -7.80 8.66
N ALA A 65 0.73 -7.39 7.47
CA ALA A 65 0.16 -8.31 6.47
C ALA A 65 1.19 -9.30 5.92
N ALA A 66 2.45 -8.90 5.86
CA ALA A 66 3.58 -9.65 5.35
C ALA A 66 4.12 -10.70 6.33
N GLY A 67 3.82 -10.60 7.62
CA GLY A 67 4.47 -11.43 8.64
C GLY A 67 5.97 -11.12 8.80
N ILE A 68 6.42 -9.94 8.37
CA ILE A 68 7.82 -9.51 8.41
C ILE A 68 7.99 -8.49 9.54
N LYS A 69 8.98 -8.69 10.40
CA LYS A 69 9.33 -7.67 11.40
C LYS A 69 10.15 -6.58 10.71
N LYS A 70 9.81 -5.31 10.94
CA LYS A 70 10.51 -4.16 10.35
C LYS A 70 12.03 -4.23 10.53
N LYS A 71 12.52 -4.70 11.69
CA LYS A 71 13.95 -4.83 12.00
C LYS A 71 14.68 -5.87 11.14
N ASP A 72 13.96 -6.82 10.55
CA ASP A 72 14.53 -7.89 9.72
C ASP A 72 14.56 -7.49 8.22
N ALA A 73 14.07 -6.29 7.89
CA ALA A 73 13.95 -5.74 6.54
C ALA A 73 14.81 -4.47 6.35
N GLU A 74 15.95 -4.40 7.03
CA GLU A 74 16.93 -3.33 6.82
C GLU A 74 17.46 -3.35 5.39
N GLY A 75 17.58 -2.18 4.77
CA GLY A 75 17.92 -2.06 3.35
C GLY A 75 16.76 -2.26 2.38
N TYR A 76 15.53 -2.46 2.87
CA TYR A 76 14.32 -2.59 2.05
C TYR A 76 13.30 -1.49 2.36
N THR A 77 12.55 -1.11 1.32
CA THR A 77 11.46 -0.12 1.39
C THR A 77 10.22 -0.68 0.71
N TRP A 78 9.06 -0.40 1.32
CA TRP A 78 7.78 -0.73 0.72
C TRP A 78 7.47 0.22 -0.43
N HIS A 79 7.41 -0.32 -1.64
CA HIS A 79 6.98 0.31 -2.86
C HIS A 79 5.45 0.25 -2.98
N HIS A 80 4.85 1.35 -3.40
CA HIS A 80 3.41 1.48 -3.65
C HIS A 80 3.15 1.26 -5.15
N VAL A 81 2.52 0.16 -5.52
CA VAL A 81 2.14 -0.11 -6.92
C VAL A 81 1.05 0.88 -7.35
N ASP A 82 0.94 1.15 -8.65
CA ASP A 82 -0.03 2.10 -9.23
C ASP A 82 -1.41 1.47 -9.47
N ASP A 83 -1.95 0.78 -8.45
CA ASP A 83 -3.18 0.00 -8.53
C ASP A 83 -4.22 0.39 -7.47
N PHE A 84 -4.25 1.67 -7.07
CA PHE A 84 -5.20 2.17 -6.07
C PHE A 84 -6.65 1.95 -6.53
N ASP A 85 -7.42 1.20 -5.74
CA ASP A 85 -8.85 1.05 -5.92
C ASP A 85 -9.61 2.05 -5.03
N PRO A 86 -10.24 3.12 -5.58
CA PRO A 86 -10.96 4.12 -4.80
C PRO A 86 -12.22 3.58 -4.14
N LYS A 87 -12.78 2.44 -4.58
CA LYS A 87 -13.98 1.86 -3.97
C LYS A 87 -13.66 1.16 -2.66
N THR A 88 -12.52 0.46 -2.61
CA THR A 88 -12.12 -0.33 -1.45
C THR A 88 -10.98 0.30 -0.64
N GLY A 89 -10.34 1.33 -1.17
CA GLY A 89 -9.16 1.98 -0.60
C GLY A 89 -7.89 1.14 -0.69
N LYS A 90 -7.90 0.05 -1.46
CA LYS A 90 -6.82 -0.93 -1.48
C LYS A 90 -5.71 -0.55 -2.47
N THR A 91 -4.50 -1.00 -2.17
CA THR A 91 -3.31 -0.91 -3.03
C THR A 91 -2.39 -2.10 -2.77
N THR A 92 -1.59 -2.47 -3.77
CA THR A 92 -0.52 -3.46 -3.64
C THR A 92 0.78 -2.79 -3.15
N MET A 93 1.40 -3.42 -2.16
CA MET A 93 2.69 -3.03 -1.59
C MET A 93 3.73 -4.11 -1.91
N GLN A 94 4.91 -3.69 -2.37
CA GLN A 94 6.02 -4.59 -2.70
C GLN A 94 7.25 -4.19 -1.89
N LEU A 95 7.79 -5.11 -1.08
CA LEU A 95 9.00 -4.85 -0.31
C LEU A 95 10.21 -5.11 -1.21
N ILE A 96 10.87 -4.04 -1.64
CA ILE A 96 12.02 -4.08 -2.55
C ILE A 96 13.24 -3.45 -1.91
N LYS A 97 14.43 -3.73 -2.45
CA LYS A 97 15.65 -3.04 -2.02
C LYS A 97 15.48 -1.52 -2.13
N THR A 98 15.94 -0.81 -1.10
CA THR A 98 15.84 0.66 -1.04
C THR A 98 16.59 1.32 -2.19
N GLU A 99 17.75 0.79 -2.58
CA GLU A 99 18.52 1.30 -3.73
C GLU A 99 17.71 1.27 -5.03
N THR A 100 16.98 0.17 -5.29
CA THR A 100 16.11 0.02 -6.46
C THR A 100 14.96 1.01 -6.42
N HIS A 101 14.37 1.23 -5.24
CA HIS A 101 13.30 2.21 -5.07
C HIS A 101 13.78 3.65 -5.30
N GLU A 102 14.98 4.00 -4.84
CA GLU A 102 15.55 5.35 -4.97
C GLU A 102 16.05 5.67 -6.37
N ALA A 103 16.49 4.65 -7.11
CA ALA A 103 16.97 4.80 -8.49
C ALA A 103 15.88 5.27 -9.46
N ILE A 104 14.60 5.16 -9.09
CA ILE A 104 13.50 5.35 -10.04
C ILE A 104 12.52 6.42 -9.59
N ARG A 105 12.30 7.40 -10.47
CA ARG A 105 11.22 8.38 -10.32
C ARG A 105 9.93 7.81 -10.89
N HIS A 106 8.98 7.48 -10.03
CA HIS A 106 7.68 6.96 -10.44
C HIS A 106 6.53 7.64 -9.70
N LYS A 107 5.33 7.58 -10.31
CA LYS A 107 4.06 7.81 -9.62
C LYS A 107 3.49 6.42 -9.27
N GLY A 108 2.79 6.34 -8.15
CA GLY A 108 2.14 5.10 -7.72
C GLY A 108 0.82 5.42 -7.04
N SER A 109 0.24 4.46 -6.35
CA SER A 109 -1.06 4.59 -5.65
C SER A 109 -1.14 5.79 -4.69
N VAL A 110 -0.02 6.25 -4.14
CA VAL A 110 0.05 7.50 -3.36
C VAL A 110 -0.42 8.72 -4.17
N SER A 111 -0.06 8.79 -5.45
CA SER A 111 -0.50 9.84 -6.38
C SER A 111 -1.97 9.66 -6.75
N GLN A 112 -2.40 8.43 -7.04
CA GLN A 112 -3.80 8.11 -7.37
C GLN A 112 -4.74 8.45 -6.21
N PHE A 113 -4.37 8.07 -4.97
CA PHE A 113 -5.08 8.46 -3.76
C PHE A 113 -5.17 9.98 -3.64
N GLY A 114 -4.06 10.70 -3.86
CA GLY A 114 -4.04 12.16 -3.75
C GLY A 114 -4.97 12.83 -4.76
N ALA A 115 -4.96 12.35 -6.00
CA ALA A 115 -5.86 12.81 -7.05
C ALA A 115 -7.34 12.52 -6.73
N HIS A 116 -7.64 11.32 -6.21
CA HIS A 116 -9.01 10.91 -5.88
C HIS A 116 -9.57 11.64 -4.64
N SER A 117 -8.77 11.74 -3.58
CA SER A 117 -9.18 12.34 -2.31
C SER A 117 -9.14 13.86 -2.32
N GLY A 118 -8.42 14.48 -3.27
CA GLY A 118 -8.12 15.91 -3.27
C GLY A 118 -7.16 16.32 -2.14
N THR A 119 -6.43 15.37 -1.55
CA THR A 119 -5.54 15.62 -0.40
C THR A 119 -4.08 15.32 -0.75
N LYS A 120 -3.15 16.03 -0.10
CA LYS A 120 -1.73 15.68 -0.17
C LYS A 120 -1.46 14.45 0.70
N TYR A 121 -0.96 13.37 0.12
CA TYR A 121 -0.60 12.19 0.92
C TYR A 121 0.45 12.51 1.98
N GLY A 122 0.31 11.93 3.17
CA GLY A 122 1.11 12.27 4.35
C GLY A 122 0.56 13.44 5.18
N SER A 123 -0.45 14.16 4.69
CA SER A 123 -1.10 15.24 5.43
C SER A 123 -2.11 14.74 6.47
N PRO A 124 -2.44 15.55 7.50
CA PRO A 124 -3.57 15.27 8.38
C PRO A 124 -4.88 15.02 7.62
N GLN A 125 -5.14 15.79 6.56
CA GLN A 125 -6.35 15.69 5.74
C GLN A 125 -6.45 14.33 5.01
N ALA A 126 -5.34 13.78 4.53
CA ALA A 126 -5.32 12.45 3.91
C ALA A 126 -5.69 11.34 4.91
N VAL A 127 -5.23 11.47 6.16
CA VAL A 127 -5.61 10.55 7.25
C VAL A 127 -7.08 10.74 7.62
N ASP A 128 -7.57 11.98 7.65
CA ASP A 128 -8.97 12.28 7.94
C ASP A 128 -9.89 11.75 6.84
N TYR A 129 -9.48 11.84 5.57
CA TYR A 129 -10.17 11.23 4.44
C TYR A 129 -10.25 9.71 4.62
N SER A 130 -9.11 9.06 4.89
CA SER A 130 -9.06 7.61 5.12
C SER A 130 -9.93 7.19 6.31
N TYR A 131 -9.99 8.01 7.36
CA TYR A 131 -10.89 7.79 8.48
C TYR A 131 -12.37 7.86 8.07
N LYS A 132 -12.77 8.90 7.32
CA LYS A 132 -14.15 9.08 6.84
C LYS A 132 -14.61 7.94 5.94
N GLN A 133 -13.71 7.34 5.15
CA GLN A 133 -13.98 6.17 4.32
C GLN A 133 -14.02 4.84 5.10
N GLY A 134 -13.72 4.85 6.39
CA GLY A 134 -13.61 3.62 7.19
C GLY A 134 -12.34 2.80 6.91
N TRP A 135 -11.34 3.40 6.26
CA TRP A 135 -10.10 2.73 5.84
C TRP A 135 -8.99 2.77 6.90
N LEU A 136 -9.10 3.69 7.87
CA LEU A 136 -8.07 3.86 8.88
C LEU A 136 -8.02 2.66 9.82
N THR A 137 -6.94 1.89 9.77
CA THR A 137 -6.69 0.82 10.73
C THR A 137 -5.78 1.29 11.87
N GLY A 138 -6.14 0.99 13.11
CA GLY A 138 -5.36 1.36 14.30
C GLY A 138 -5.76 2.69 14.94
N ARG A 139 -4.78 3.40 15.52
CA ARG A 139 -5.07 4.56 16.40
C ARG A 139 -5.65 5.73 15.61
N VAL A 140 -6.87 6.10 15.96
CA VAL A 140 -7.53 7.35 15.54
C VAL A 140 -6.76 8.56 16.12
N PRO A 141 -6.32 9.51 15.28
CA PRO A 141 -5.71 10.76 15.71
C PRO A 141 -6.54 11.52 16.76
N LYS A 142 -5.88 12.16 17.73
CA LYS A 142 -6.54 12.92 18.81
C LYS A 142 -7.51 13.98 18.26
N ARG A 143 -7.08 14.73 17.23
CA ARG A 143 -7.90 15.75 16.55
C ARG A 143 -9.25 15.20 16.05
N LEU A 144 -9.27 13.96 15.54
CA LEU A 144 -10.50 13.34 15.02
C LEU A 144 -11.39 12.89 16.16
N LYS A 145 -10.81 12.34 17.23
CA LYS A 145 -11.56 11.98 18.45
C LYS A 145 -12.24 13.21 19.07
N GLU A 146 -11.50 14.32 19.19
CA GLU A 146 -12.01 15.58 19.72
C GLU A 146 -13.09 16.21 18.82
N LEU A 147 -13.02 16.00 17.50
CA LEU A 147 -14.06 16.45 16.57
C LEU A 147 -15.35 15.66 16.77
N ILE A 148 -15.27 14.33 16.86
CA ILE A 148 -16.44 13.44 17.01
C ILE A 148 -17.13 13.68 18.35
N SER A 149 -16.35 13.84 19.44
CA SER A 149 -16.91 14.09 20.77
C SER A 149 -17.64 15.43 20.92
N LYS A 150 -17.56 16.33 19.92
CA LYS A 150 -18.32 17.59 19.91
C LYS A 150 -19.70 17.45 19.26
N PHE A 151 -19.97 16.32 18.59
CA PHE A 151 -21.22 16.06 17.87
C PHE A 151 -22.00 14.85 18.44
N CYS A 152 -21.53 14.28 19.55
CA CYS A 152 -22.23 13.31 20.40
C CYS A 152 -22.49 13.95 21.76
#